data_AF-A0A3G2R378-F1
#
_entry.id   AF-A0A3G2R378-F1
#
_cell.length_a   1.000
_cell.length_b   1.000
_cell.length_c   1.000
_cell.angle_alpha   90.00
_cell.angle_beta   90.00
_cell.angle_gamma   90.00
#
_symmetry.space_group_name_H-M   'P 1'
#
loop_
_entity.id
_entity.type
_entity.pdbx_description
1 polymer ?
#
loop_
_entity_poly.entity_id
_entity_poly.type
_entity_poly.pdbx_seq_one_letter_code
_entity_poly.pdbx_strand_id
1 'polypeptide(L)'
;MRKMFLSEVQTELDKSKVTNEVFTEEDISNLPEPVQRYFRYCGYIGKEKMTNAKFVWDDVNFKMSPDKPWFKIKYEQYNFVSEPSRFAYIYSKMFGVIPFEGRDKFLDGKGNMIGRLAKIKTVFDVTGAEMDVSAAVTYLSESLIVPACALQKYIRWEAIDQNHAKASIEYIGTKAEGIFTFNDKGEFTKFETDERYMDIGNGKTEKHRWTAVVDSYIEKNDIKIPSKMRAIWNLPEGDYEYFNGSITDIMYNNKLKIKHQNRV
;
A
#
# COMPACT_ATOMS: atom_id res chain seq x y z
N MET A 1 1.93 13.19 -15.72
CA MET A 1 2.15 11.83 -15.18
C MET A 1 0.84 11.05 -15.08
N ARG A 2 -0.27 11.72 -14.74
CA ARG A 2 -1.61 11.11 -14.63
C ARG A 2 -2.02 10.16 -15.77
N LYS A 3 -1.84 10.55 -17.04
CA LYS A 3 -2.23 9.70 -18.20
C LYS A 3 -1.52 8.34 -18.20
N MET A 4 -0.23 8.32 -17.85
CA MET A 4 0.56 7.08 -17.76
C MET A 4 0.02 6.18 -16.64
N PHE A 5 -0.17 6.72 -15.44
CA PHE A 5 -0.78 6.00 -14.31
C PHE A 5 -2.13 5.39 -14.68
N LEU A 6 -3.04 6.18 -15.28
CA LEU A 6 -4.35 5.69 -15.66
C LEU A 6 -4.29 4.59 -16.75
N SER A 7 -3.33 4.67 -17.66
CA SER A 7 -3.12 3.63 -18.67
C SER A 7 -2.63 2.33 -18.04
N GLU A 8 -1.67 2.41 -17.12
CA GLU A 8 -1.14 1.24 -16.40
C GLU A 8 -2.25 0.57 -15.57
N VAL A 9 -3.03 1.36 -14.82
CA VAL A 9 -4.18 0.86 -14.04
C VAL A 9 -5.23 0.22 -14.94
N GLN A 10 -5.54 0.82 -16.10
CA GLN A 10 -6.52 0.24 -17.03
C GLN A 10 -6.08 -1.12 -17.55
N THR A 11 -4.79 -1.29 -17.86
CA THR A 11 -4.23 -2.59 -18.28
C THR A 11 -4.46 -3.66 -17.22
N GLU A 12 -4.24 -3.36 -15.94
CA GLU A 12 -4.44 -4.32 -14.84
C GLU A 12 -5.92 -4.58 -14.53
N LEU A 13 -6.77 -3.56 -14.68
CA LEU A 13 -8.23 -3.72 -14.60
C LEU A 13 -8.76 -4.65 -15.69
N ASP A 14 -8.23 -4.57 -16.92
CA ASP A 14 -8.64 -5.42 -18.04
C ASP A 14 -8.20 -6.88 -17.86
N LYS A 15 -7.10 -7.13 -17.13
CA LYS A 15 -6.66 -8.48 -16.73
C LYS A 15 -7.49 -9.06 -15.58
N SER A 16 -8.00 -8.19 -14.70
CA SER A 16 -8.71 -8.59 -13.48
C SER A 16 -10.05 -9.23 -13.79
N LYS A 17 -10.19 -10.52 -13.49
CA LYS A 17 -11.46 -11.24 -13.62
C LYS A 17 -12.15 -11.29 -12.27
N VAL A 18 -13.27 -10.58 -12.12
CA VAL A 18 -14.10 -10.67 -10.92
C VAL A 18 -14.66 -12.09 -10.80
N THR A 19 -14.44 -12.69 -9.64
CA THR A 19 -15.00 -13.98 -9.26
C THR A 19 -16.19 -13.75 -8.32
N ASN A 20 -17.12 -14.71 -8.27
CA ASN A 20 -18.21 -14.71 -7.28
C ASN A 20 -17.81 -15.54 -6.05
N GLU A 21 -16.51 -15.77 -5.85
CA GLU A 21 -16.01 -16.47 -4.68
C GLU A 21 -16.15 -15.58 -3.46
N VAL A 22 -16.51 -16.18 -2.34
CA VAL A 22 -16.64 -15.50 -1.05
C VAL A 22 -15.55 -15.99 -0.11
N PHE A 23 -15.17 -15.16 0.86
CA PHE A 23 -14.31 -15.61 1.95
C PHE A 23 -15.04 -16.65 2.80
N THR A 24 -14.38 -17.76 3.08
CA THR A 24 -14.88 -18.85 3.92
C THR A 24 -14.00 -19.03 5.15
N GLU A 25 -14.52 -19.73 6.17
CA GLU A 25 -13.71 -20.13 7.32
C GLU A 25 -12.57 -21.09 6.90
N GLU A 26 -12.79 -21.89 5.86
CA GLU A 26 -11.77 -22.79 5.32
C GLU A 26 -10.59 -22.02 4.71
N ASP A 27 -10.85 -20.92 4.01
CA ASP A 27 -9.80 -20.05 3.41
C ASP A 27 -8.80 -19.56 4.46
N ILE A 28 -9.25 -19.27 5.67
CA ILE A 28 -8.42 -18.70 6.74
C ILE A 28 -7.89 -19.74 7.72
N SER A 29 -8.35 -20.99 7.65
CA SER A 29 -8.04 -22.04 8.63
C SER A 29 -6.55 -22.30 8.86
N ASN A 30 -5.73 -22.09 7.81
CA ASN A 30 -4.28 -22.28 7.83
C ASN A 30 -3.49 -20.99 8.12
N LEU A 31 -4.15 -19.84 8.25
CA LEU A 31 -3.49 -18.59 8.60
C LEU A 31 -3.18 -18.56 10.11
N PRO A 32 -2.18 -17.76 10.55
CA PRO A 32 -1.97 -17.51 11.97
C PRO A 32 -3.24 -16.97 12.65
N GLU A 33 -3.47 -17.38 13.89
CA GLU A 33 -4.67 -17.02 14.65
C GLU A 33 -4.98 -15.51 14.67
N PRO A 34 -4.03 -14.57 14.88
CA PRO A 34 -4.35 -13.14 14.81
C PRO A 34 -4.86 -12.68 13.43
N VAL A 35 -4.39 -13.30 12.34
CA VAL A 35 -4.89 -13.02 11.00
C VAL A 35 -6.31 -13.57 10.84
N GLN A 36 -6.58 -14.79 11.32
CA GLN A 36 -7.94 -15.32 11.33
C GLN A 36 -8.92 -14.43 12.10
N ARG A 37 -8.50 -13.98 13.29
CA ARG A 37 -9.27 -13.05 14.13
C ARG A 37 -9.57 -11.75 13.40
N TYR A 38 -8.60 -11.20 12.66
CA TYR A 38 -8.80 -10.04 11.81
C TYR A 38 -9.89 -10.25 10.75
N PHE A 39 -9.87 -11.38 10.04
CA PHE A 39 -10.89 -11.68 9.02
C PHE A 39 -12.31 -11.72 9.60
N ARG A 40 -12.47 -12.32 10.78
CA ARG A 40 -13.75 -12.40 11.49
C ARG A 40 -14.18 -11.04 12.05
N TYR A 41 -13.29 -10.33 12.73
CA TYR A 41 -13.59 -9.02 13.34
C TYR A 41 -14.04 -7.98 12.30
N CYS A 42 -13.34 -7.95 11.16
CA CYS A 42 -13.64 -7.02 10.08
C CYS A 42 -14.84 -7.42 9.22
N GLY A 43 -15.45 -8.59 9.44
CA GLY A 43 -16.67 -9.00 8.75
C GLY A 43 -16.45 -9.49 7.32
N TYR A 44 -15.26 -10.02 6.99
CA TYR A 44 -14.95 -10.47 5.63
C TYR A 44 -15.60 -11.83 5.28
N ILE A 45 -15.83 -12.71 6.26
CA ILE A 45 -16.42 -14.04 6.01
C ILE A 45 -17.83 -13.90 5.39
N GLY A 46 -18.07 -14.63 4.29
CA GLY A 46 -19.29 -14.56 3.49
C GLY A 46 -19.37 -13.39 2.51
N LYS A 47 -18.40 -12.45 2.51
CA LYS A 47 -18.31 -11.37 1.53
C LYS A 47 -17.48 -11.81 0.31
N GLU A 48 -17.74 -11.19 -0.84
CA GLU A 48 -16.98 -11.46 -2.07
C GLU A 48 -15.49 -11.19 -1.89
N LYS A 49 -14.65 -12.09 -2.41
CA LYS A 49 -13.20 -11.88 -2.49
C LYS A 49 -12.93 -10.75 -3.49
N MET A 50 -12.29 -9.68 -3.03
CA MET A 50 -11.93 -8.59 -3.91
C MET A 50 -10.79 -8.99 -4.86
N THR A 51 -10.82 -8.51 -6.09
CA THR A 51 -9.74 -8.70 -7.08
C THR A 51 -8.87 -7.47 -7.22
N ASN A 52 -9.40 -6.31 -6.84
CA ASN A 52 -8.67 -5.06 -6.74
C ASN A 52 -9.34 -4.12 -5.72
N ALA A 53 -8.61 -3.10 -5.31
CA ALA A 53 -9.11 -2.00 -4.50
C ALA A 53 -8.61 -0.66 -5.04
N LYS A 54 -9.51 0.32 -5.15
CA LYS A 54 -9.17 1.72 -5.36
C LYS A 54 -9.24 2.47 -4.04
N PHE A 55 -8.24 3.29 -3.76
CA PHE A 55 -8.17 4.18 -2.61
C PHE A 55 -8.06 5.63 -3.07
N VAL A 56 -8.78 6.52 -2.40
CA VAL A 56 -8.68 7.98 -2.56
C VAL A 56 -8.28 8.60 -1.23
N TRP A 57 -7.29 9.49 -1.28
CA TRP A 57 -6.83 10.29 -0.16
C TRP A 57 -6.70 11.74 -0.62
N ASP A 58 -7.59 12.61 -0.17
CA ASP A 58 -7.62 14.00 -0.62
C ASP A 58 -6.78 14.97 0.23
N ASP A 59 -6.42 14.57 1.45
CA ASP A 59 -5.75 15.45 2.41
C ASP A 59 -4.67 14.74 3.24
N VAL A 60 -3.62 14.27 2.56
CA VAL A 60 -2.49 13.60 3.23
C VAL A 60 -1.44 14.63 3.64
N ASN A 61 -1.00 14.58 4.89
CA ASN A 61 0.21 15.26 5.34
C ASN A 61 1.44 14.46 4.90
N PHE A 62 2.32 15.07 4.12
CA PHE A 62 3.56 14.46 3.67
C PHE A 62 4.77 15.33 4.03
N LYS A 63 5.90 14.68 4.32
CA LYS A 63 7.17 15.34 4.66
C LYS A 63 8.28 14.76 3.79
N MET A 64 9.15 15.62 3.25
CA MET A 64 10.23 15.18 2.33
C MET A 64 11.48 14.68 3.07
N SER A 65 11.86 15.36 4.16
CA SER A 65 12.94 14.93 5.05
C SER A 65 12.65 15.42 6.49
N PRO A 66 13.36 14.93 7.51
CA PRO A 66 13.10 15.25 8.91
C PRO A 66 13.03 16.77 9.21
N ASP A 67 13.83 17.59 8.52
CA ASP A 67 13.91 19.04 8.76
C ASP A 67 13.01 19.89 7.84
N LYS A 68 12.26 19.26 6.92
CA LYS A 68 11.37 19.99 5.99
C LYS A 68 9.97 20.13 6.56
N PRO A 69 9.23 21.22 6.24
CA PRO A 69 7.85 21.35 6.69
C PRO A 69 6.95 20.27 6.06
N TRP A 70 5.87 19.96 6.75
CA TRP A 70 4.76 19.19 6.19
C TRP A 70 4.11 19.97 5.04
N PHE A 71 3.65 19.25 4.03
CA PHE A 71 2.80 19.79 2.99
C PHE A 71 1.70 18.79 2.61
N LYS A 72 0.64 19.30 1.97
CA LYS A 72 -0.51 18.49 1.60
C LYS A 72 -0.32 17.85 0.23
N ILE A 73 -0.66 16.57 0.13
CA ILE A 73 -0.72 15.83 -1.14
C ILE A 73 -2.09 15.18 -1.31
N LYS A 74 -2.50 15.03 -2.56
CA LYS A 74 -3.55 14.11 -2.99
C LYS A 74 -2.92 12.81 -3.46
N TYR A 75 -3.56 11.70 -3.11
CA TYR A 75 -3.07 10.35 -3.40
C TYR A 75 -4.23 9.51 -3.95
N GLU A 76 -4.04 8.90 -5.11
CA GLU A 76 -4.98 7.91 -5.67
C GLU A 76 -4.20 6.62 -5.90
N GLN A 77 -4.72 5.51 -5.38
CA GLN A 77 -4.00 4.24 -5.36
C GLN A 77 -4.90 3.10 -5.83
N TYR A 78 -4.28 2.11 -6.49
CA TYR A 78 -4.87 0.83 -6.85
C TYR A 78 -3.97 -0.30 -6.42
N ASN A 79 -4.56 -1.32 -5.78
CA ASN A 79 -3.91 -2.59 -5.50
C ASN A 79 -4.68 -3.70 -6.18
N PHE A 80 -3.97 -4.67 -6.77
CA PHE A 80 -4.52 -5.83 -7.46
C PHE A 80 -4.07 -7.12 -6.78
N VAL A 81 -4.91 -8.15 -6.87
CA VAL A 81 -4.78 -9.34 -6.02
C VAL A 81 -4.15 -10.54 -6.74
N SER A 82 -4.64 -10.93 -7.92
CA SER A 82 -4.22 -12.19 -8.57
C SER A 82 -2.72 -12.26 -8.84
N GLU A 83 -2.17 -11.13 -9.28
CA GLU A 83 -0.75 -10.85 -9.36
C GLU A 83 -0.51 -9.59 -8.52
N PRO A 84 0.53 -9.54 -7.68
CA PRO A 84 0.75 -8.41 -6.80
C PRO A 84 1.20 -7.20 -7.63
N SER A 85 0.25 -6.33 -7.91
CA SER A 85 0.52 -5.04 -8.54
C SER A 85 -0.11 -3.89 -7.76
N ARG A 86 0.63 -2.78 -7.70
CA ARG A 86 0.26 -1.58 -6.97
C ARG A 86 0.66 -0.35 -7.76
N PHE A 87 -0.25 0.61 -7.85
CA PHE A 87 -0.02 1.88 -8.51
C PHE A 87 -0.55 2.98 -7.63
N ALA A 88 0.24 4.02 -7.44
CA ALA A 88 -0.21 5.24 -6.80
C ALA A 88 0.17 6.47 -7.61
N TYR A 89 -0.74 7.42 -7.66
CA TYR A 89 -0.55 8.75 -8.23
C TYR A 89 -0.59 9.79 -7.13
N ILE A 90 0.46 10.58 -7.07
CA ILE A 90 0.66 11.65 -6.08
C ILE A 90 0.53 12.99 -6.80
N TYR A 91 -0.21 13.92 -6.22
CA TYR A 91 -0.32 15.27 -6.73
C TYR A 91 -0.27 16.31 -5.62
N SER A 92 0.48 17.38 -5.83
CA SER A 92 0.51 18.54 -4.93
C SER A 92 0.79 19.83 -5.69
N LYS A 93 0.51 20.97 -5.06
CA LYS A 93 0.95 22.30 -5.49
C LYS A 93 1.93 22.85 -4.46
N MET A 94 3.22 22.68 -4.71
CA MET A 94 4.27 23.25 -3.88
C MET A 94 4.19 24.77 -3.89
N PHE A 95 4.31 25.39 -2.70
CA PHE A 95 4.14 26.82 -2.49
C PHE A 95 2.83 27.39 -3.07
N GLY A 96 1.79 26.56 -3.17
CA GLY A 96 0.48 26.92 -3.74
C GLY A 96 0.44 27.03 -5.27
N VAL A 97 1.57 26.97 -5.97
CA VAL A 97 1.65 27.31 -7.41
C VAL A 97 2.36 26.29 -8.28
N ILE A 98 3.43 25.64 -7.79
CA ILE A 98 4.25 24.74 -8.62
C ILE A 98 3.69 23.32 -8.54
N PRO A 99 3.19 22.72 -9.63
CA PRO A 99 2.64 21.38 -9.57
C PRO A 99 3.76 20.35 -9.40
N PHE A 100 3.57 19.47 -8.43
CA PHE A 100 4.36 18.26 -8.22
C PHE A 100 3.49 17.06 -8.55
N GLU A 101 3.97 16.18 -9.43
CA GLU A 101 3.35 14.88 -9.71
C GLU A 101 4.33 13.77 -9.32
N GLY A 102 3.83 12.76 -8.60
CA GLY A 102 4.56 11.55 -8.29
C GLY A 102 3.81 10.31 -8.76
N ARG A 103 4.55 9.23 -9.01
CA ARG A 103 3.99 7.90 -9.23
C ARG A 103 4.85 6.88 -8.54
N ASP A 104 4.20 5.98 -7.83
CA ASP A 104 4.80 4.83 -7.18
C ASP A 104 4.17 3.56 -7.74
N LYS A 105 4.99 2.57 -8.09
CA LYS A 105 4.56 1.36 -8.79
C LYS A 105 5.29 0.13 -8.26
N PHE A 106 4.53 -0.96 -8.09
CA PHE A 106 5.03 -2.34 -8.05
C PHE A 106 4.31 -3.15 -9.13
N LEU A 107 5.05 -3.75 -10.06
CA LEU A 107 4.49 -4.58 -11.14
C LEU A 107 5.55 -5.59 -11.60
N ASP A 108 5.16 -6.85 -11.83
CA ASP A 108 6.06 -7.91 -12.30
C ASP A 108 7.32 -8.08 -11.43
N GLY A 109 7.17 -7.90 -10.11
CA GLY A 109 8.27 -7.93 -9.15
C GLY A 109 9.16 -6.68 -9.17
N LYS A 110 8.83 -5.66 -9.97
CA LYS A 110 9.63 -4.44 -10.15
C LYS A 110 9.00 -3.20 -9.52
N GLY A 111 9.83 -2.47 -8.77
CA GLY A 111 9.49 -1.21 -8.14
C GLY A 111 9.92 -0.01 -8.98
N ASN A 112 9.11 1.05 -9.01
CA ASN A 112 9.54 2.32 -9.57
C ASN A 112 8.81 3.51 -8.94
N MET A 113 9.59 4.47 -8.47
CA MET A 113 9.09 5.71 -7.90
C MET A 113 9.65 6.92 -8.67
N ILE A 114 8.77 7.68 -9.30
CA ILE A 114 9.15 8.85 -10.12
C ILE A 114 8.43 10.10 -9.64
N GLY A 115 9.16 11.22 -9.53
CA GLY A 115 8.64 12.53 -9.14
C GLY A 115 9.04 13.60 -10.13
N ARG A 116 8.09 14.47 -10.53
CA ARG A 116 8.30 15.57 -11.47
C ARG A 116 7.75 16.88 -10.93
N LEU A 117 8.52 17.96 -11.11
CA LEU A 117 8.09 19.33 -10.89
C LEU A 117 7.73 20.02 -12.21
N ALA A 118 6.66 20.82 -12.17
CA ALA A 118 6.18 21.60 -13.30
C ALA A 118 5.92 20.77 -14.58
N LYS A 119 5.69 19.45 -14.45
CA LYS A 119 5.60 18.47 -15.55
C LYS A 119 6.87 18.32 -16.41
N ILE A 120 7.93 19.07 -16.14
CA ILE A 120 9.12 19.18 -16.99
C ILE A 120 10.34 18.53 -16.31
N LYS A 121 10.64 18.93 -15.07
CA LYS A 121 11.88 18.53 -14.39
C LYS A 121 11.64 17.28 -13.53
N THR A 122 12.30 16.18 -13.86
CA THR A 122 12.38 15.02 -12.97
C THR A 122 13.19 15.39 -11.73
N VAL A 123 12.61 15.16 -10.56
CA VAL A 123 13.27 15.36 -9.26
C VAL A 123 13.96 14.08 -8.82
N PHE A 124 13.28 12.95 -9.01
CA PHE A 124 13.79 11.61 -8.76
C PHE A 124 13.10 10.62 -9.71
N ASP A 125 13.82 9.56 -10.07
CA ASP A 125 13.31 8.40 -10.79
C ASP A 125 14.09 7.18 -10.30
N VAL A 126 13.51 6.51 -9.31
CA VAL A 126 14.17 5.45 -8.56
C VAL A 126 13.72 4.10 -9.10
N THR A 127 14.69 3.25 -9.42
CA THR A 127 14.52 1.89 -9.95
C THR A 127 15.63 1.00 -9.41
N GLY A 128 15.56 -0.31 -9.67
CA GLY A 128 16.60 -1.26 -9.30
C GLY A 128 16.21 -2.13 -8.11
N ALA A 129 17.09 -3.07 -7.75
CA ALA A 129 16.78 -4.12 -6.79
C ALA A 129 16.33 -3.59 -5.40
N GLU A 130 16.93 -2.49 -4.94
CA GLU A 130 16.58 -1.84 -3.68
C GLU A 130 15.16 -1.26 -3.72
N MET A 131 14.78 -0.65 -4.84
CA MET A 131 13.43 -0.15 -5.08
C MET A 131 12.42 -1.28 -5.25
N ASP A 132 12.81 -2.38 -5.91
CA ASP A 132 11.98 -3.58 -6.05
C ASP A 132 11.56 -4.13 -4.67
N VAL A 133 12.51 -4.25 -3.74
CA VAL A 133 12.26 -4.68 -2.35
C VAL A 133 11.37 -3.67 -1.61
N SER A 134 11.68 -2.37 -1.65
CA SER A 134 10.87 -1.34 -0.98
C SER A 134 9.43 -1.27 -1.51
N ALA A 135 9.22 -1.52 -2.80
CA ALA A 135 7.90 -1.59 -3.42
C ALA A 135 7.13 -2.85 -2.98
N ALA A 136 7.82 -4.01 -2.88
CA ALA A 136 7.24 -5.25 -2.34
C ALA A 136 6.86 -5.12 -0.86
N VAL A 137 7.71 -4.48 -0.04
CA VAL A 137 7.40 -4.11 1.35
C VAL A 137 6.11 -3.29 1.42
N THR A 138 5.98 -2.28 0.55
CA THR A 138 4.80 -1.41 0.52
C THR A 138 3.53 -2.22 0.19
N TYR A 139 3.57 -3.05 -0.85
CA TYR A 139 2.47 -3.94 -1.20
C TYR A 139 2.10 -4.87 -0.04
N LEU A 140 3.10 -5.52 0.58
CA LEU A 140 2.90 -6.44 1.68
C LEU A 140 2.22 -5.74 2.86
N SER A 141 2.72 -4.58 3.28
CA SER A 141 2.19 -3.81 4.41
C SER A 141 0.70 -3.44 4.27
N GLU A 142 0.21 -3.35 3.03
CA GLU A 142 -1.17 -2.99 2.69
C GLU A 142 -2.08 -4.22 2.47
N SER A 143 -1.54 -5.44 2.51
CA SER A 143 -2.23 -6.68 2.13
C SER A 143 -3.46 -6.99 2.99
N LEU A 144 -3.53 -6.54 4.24
CA LEU A 144 -4.71 -6.72 5.09
C LEU A 144 -5.79 -5.66 4.86
N ILE A 145 -5.48 -4.55 4.18
CA ILE A 145 -6.48 -3.56 3.73
C ILE A 145 -7.22 -4.10 2.49
N VAL A 146 -6.58 -5.00 1.75
CA VAL A 146 -7.15 -5.77 0.63
C VAL A 146 -7.04 -7.27 0.94
N PRO A 147 -7.81 -7.82 1.90
CA PRO A 147 -7.52 -9.12 2.52
C PRO A 147 -7.42 -10.32 1.57
N ALA A 148 -8.00 -10.24 0.37
CA ALA A 148 -7.80 -11.29 -0.64
C ALA A 148 -6.33 -11.48 -1.04
N CYS A 149 -5.48 -10.45 -0.89
CA CYS A 149 -4.03 -10.55 -1.03
C CYS A 149 -3.41 -11.53 -0.03
N ALA A 150 -3.88 -11.53 1.23
CA ALA A 150 -3.34 -12.36 2.29
C ALA A 150 -3.54 -13.88 2.05
N LEU A 151 -4.45 -14.25 1.14
CA LEU A 151 -4.74 -15.63 0.75
C LEU A 151 -3.94 -16.10 -0.48
N GLN A 152 -3.17 -15.22 -1.12
CA GLN A 152 -2.47 -15.56 -2.34
C GLN A 152 -1.18 -16.32 -2.06
N LYS A 153 -0.81 -17.24 -2.96
CA LYS A 153 0.38 -18.11 -2.82
C LYS A 153 1.72 -17.36 -2.74
N TYR A 154 1.76 -16.12 -3.23
CA TYR A 154 2.95 -15.27 -3.16
C TYR A 154 3.12 -14.64 -1.78
N ILE A 155 2.13 -14.70 -0.87
CA ILE A 155 2.27 -14.33 0.55
C ILE A 155 2.28 -15.60 1.39
N ARG A 156 3.26 -15.74 2.27
CA ARG A 156 3.33 -16.80 3.27
C ARG A 156 3.28 -16.20 4.66
N TRP A 157 2.57 -16.90 5.55
CA TRP A 157 2.36 -16.46 6.91
C TRP A 157 2.97 -17.44 7.91
N GLU A 158 3.55 -16.90 8.97
CA GLU A 158 4.11 -17.64 10.10
C GLU A 158 3.58 -17.03 11.40
N ALA A 159 3.09 -17.88 12.31
CA ALA A 159 2.63 -17.42 13.61
C ALA A 159 3.83 -17.05 14.50
N ILE A 160 3.75 -15.93 15.21
CA ILE A 160 4.74 -15.54 16.21
C ILE A 160 4.15 -15.75 17.61
N ASP A 161 3.02 -15.08 17.88
CA ASP A 161 2.27 -15.19 19.14
C ASP A 161 0.79 -14.81 18.94
N GLN A 162 0.06 -14.56 20.02
CA GLN A 162 -1.38 -14.24 19.99
C GLN A 162 -1.73 -12.96 19.21
N ASN A 163 -0.80 -12.00 19.14
CA ASN A 163 -1.01 -10.67 18.58
C ASN A 163 -0.04 -10.34 17.46
N HIS A 164 0.87 -11.25 17.11
CA HIS A 164 1.85 -11.04 16.04
C HIS A 164 1.90 -12.20 15.05
N ALA A 165 1.99 -11.84 13.76
CA ALA A 165 2.23 -12.78 12.67
C ALA A 165 3.29 -12.21 11.73
N LYS A 166 4.23 -13.05 11.31
CA LYS A 166 5.18 -12.71 10.24
C LYS A 166 4.51 -13.02 8.90
N ALA A 167 4.72 -12.14 7.93
CA ALA A 167 4.40 -12.44 6.54
C ALA A 167 5.63 -12.22 5.66
N SER A 168 5.78 -13.04 4.63
CA SER A 168 6.74 -12.83 3.55
C SER A 168 6.02 -12.79 2.21
N ILE A 169 6.48 -11.92 1.30
CA ILE A 169 6.09 -11.90 -0.10
C ILE A 169 7.27 -12.38 -0.96
N GLU A 170 7.00 -13.26 -1.92
CA GLU A 170 7.95 -13.66 -2.96
C GLU A 170 7.27 -13.66 -4.32
N TYR A 171 7.74 -12.81 -5.22
CA TYR A 171 7.17 -12.67 -6.56
C TYR A 171 8.24 -12.30 -7.59
N ILE A 172 8.40 -13.13 -8.62
CA ILE A 172 9.37 -12.97 -9.73
C ILE A 172 10.78 -12.57 -9.21
N GLY A 173 11.27 -13.30 -8.22
CA GLY A 173 12.60 -13.12 -7.64
C GLY A 173 12.74 -11.98 -6.62
N THR A 174 11.74 -11.11 -6.49
CA THR A 174 11.71 -10.08 -5.44
C THR A 174 11.11 -10.66 -4.17
N LYS A 175 11.80 -10.47 -3.04
CA LYS A 175 11.37 -10.94 -1.72
C LYS A 175 11.31 -9.78 -0.74
N ALA A 176 10.32 -9.81 0.14
CA ALA A 176 10.26 -8.95 1.31
C ALA A 176 9.50 -9.64 2.45
N GLU A 177 9.73 -9.24 3.69
CA GLU A 177 9.04 -9.72 4.88
C GLU A 177 8.81 -8.63 5.92
N GLY A 178 7.90 -8.90 6.84
CA GLY A 178 7.65 -8.03 7.99
C GLY A 178 6.68 -8.66 8.98
N ILE A 179 6.48 -7.97 10.10
CA ILE A 179 5.65 -8.42 11.22
C ILE A 179 4.40 -7.56 11.27
N PHE A 180 3.25 -8.22 11.25
CA PHE A 180 1.94 -7.64 11.51
C PHE A 180 1.60 -7.76 12.98
N THR A 181 1.16 -6.65 13.57
CA THR A 181 0.67 -6.55 14.95
C THR A 181 -0.84 -6.34 14.95
N PHE A 182 -1.52 -7.07 15.82
CA PHE A 182 -2.95 -7.03 16.02
C PHE A 182 -3.27 -6.69 17.46
N ASN A 183 -4.38 -6.00 17.71
CA ASN A 183 -4.87 -5.81 19.07
C ASN A 183 -5.85 -6.93 19.48
N ASP A 184 -6.25 -6.92 20.74
CA ASP A 184 -7.12 -7.96 21.32
C ASP A 184 -8.52 -8.01 20.70
N LYS A 185 -8.96 -6.91 20.06
CA LYS A 185 -10.22 -6.89 19.30
C LYS A 185 -10.11 -7.64 17.97
N GLY A 186 -8.90 -7.79 17.44
CA GLY A 186 -8.65 -8.31 16.10
C GLY A 186 -8.32 -7.26 15.06
N GLU A 187 -8.05 -6.01 15.44
CA GLU A 187 -7.66 -4.96 14.48
C GLU A 187 -6.18 -5.08 14.14
N PHE A 188 -5.84 -4.96 12.86
CA PHE A 188 -4.47 -4.75 12.37
C PHE A 188 -4.05 -3.32 12.70
N THR A 189 -3.00 -3.17 13.50
CA THR A 189 -2.60 -1.86 14.04
C THR A 189 -1.24 -1.39 13.55
N LYS A 190 -0.37 -2.32 13.14
CA LYS A 190 1.02 -1.98 12.82
C LYS A 190 1.69 -3.05 11.97
N PHE A 191 2.43 -2.63 10.96
CA PHE A 191 3.36 -3.47 10.21
C PHE A 191 4.78 -2.91 10.36
N GLU A 192 5.76 -3.77 10.63
CA GLU A 192 7.16 -3.40 10.79
C GLU A 192 8.10 -4.29 9.97
N THR A 193 9.18 -3.72 9.45
CA THR A 193 10.23 -4.46 8.72
C THR A 193 11.57 -3.75 8.80
N ASP A 194 12.65 -4.50 8.71
CA ASP A 194 14.02 -4.00 8.57
C ASP A 194 14.52 -4.05 7.11
N GLU A 195 13.65 -4.41 6.15
CA GLU A 195 14.06 -4.66 4.76
C GLU A 195 13.91 -3.48 3.81
N ARG A 196 13.28 -2.39 4.26
CA ARG A 196 12.98 -1.24 3.41
C ARG A 196 14.23 -0.39 3.21
N TYR A 197 14.54 -0.09 1.96
CA TYR A 197 15.63 0.81 1.59
C TYR A 197 15.18 2.27 1.61
N MET A 198 15.90 3.09 2.38
CA MET A 198 15.76 4.54 2.43
C MET A 198 16.84 5.18 1.56
N ASP A 199 16.47 6.16 0.73
CA ASP A 199 17.43 7.00 0.03
C ASP A 199 18.15 7.91 1.01
N ILE A 200 19.48 7.76 1.08
CA ILE A 200 20.37 8.56 1.94
C ILE A 200 21.13 9.64 1.15
N GLY A 201 20.77 9.82 -0.13
CA GLY A 201 21.35 10.79 -1.05
C GLY A 201 22.53 10.25 -1.86
N ASN A 202 22.93 11.01 -2.88
CA ASN A 202 24.04 10.70 -3.78
C ASN A 202 23.92 9.33 -4.48
N GLY A 203 22.69 8.89 -4.74
CA GLY A 203 22.41 7.61 -5.40
C GLY A 203 22.68 6.38 -4.53
N LYS A 204 22.76 6.55 -3.20
CA LYS A 204 22.91 5.47 -2.25
C LYS A 204 21.62 5.25 -1.47
N THR A 205 21.35 4.00 -1.13
CA THR A 205 20.27 3.65 -0.21
C THR A 205 20.79 2.72 0.88
N GLU A 206 20.10 2.73 2.03
CA GLU A 206 20.41 1.87 3.16
C GLU A 206 19.13 1.29 3.74
N LYS A 207 19.22 0.07 4.30
CA LYS A 207 18.10 -0.54 5.00
C LYS A 207 17.91 0.15 6.35
N HIS A 208 16.70 0.61 6.60
CA HIS A 208 16.28 1.11 7.90
C HIS A 208 14.97 0.48 8.31
N ARG A 209 14.80 0.31 9.63
CA ARG A 209 13.51 -0.12 10.18
C ARG A 209 12.43 0.85 9.74
N TRP A 210 11.34 0.28 9.24
CA TRP A 210 10.21 1.03 8.74
C TRP A 210 8.92 0.49 9.34
N THR A 211 8.06 1.40 9.75
CA THR A 211 6.79 1.11 10.38
C THR A 211 5.65 1.74 9.59
N ALA A 212 4.65 0.94 9.24
CA ALA A 212 3.32 1.42 8.90
C ALA A 212 2.41 1.29 10.13
N VAL A 213 1.89 2.41 10.62
CA VAL A 213 0.86 2.40 11.66
C VAL A 213 -0.50 2.52 11.01
N VAL A 214 -1.40 1.64 11.44
CA VAL A 214 -2.79 1.59 11.01
C VAL A 214 -3.66 1.90 12.21
N ASP A 215 -4.55 2.87 12.03
CA ASP A 215 -5.42 3.38 13.08
C ASP A 215 -6.78 3.70 12.46
N SER A 216 -7.81 3.77 13.29
CA SER A 216 -9.18 4.06 12.92
C SER A 216 -9.78 3.08 11.90
N TYR A 217 -11.03 2.70 12.13
CA TYR A 217 -11.76 1.84 11.20
C TYR A 217 -13.04 2.54 10.78
N ILE A 218 -13.32 2.51 9.48
CA ILE A 218 -14.63 2.88 8.96
C ILE A 218 -15.41 1.62 8.64
N GLU A 219 -16.73 1.68 8.78
CA GLU A 219 -17.61 0.57 8.42
C GLU A 219 -18.36 0.90 7.12
N LYS A 220 -18.28 -0.01 6.14
CA LYS A 220 -18.95 0.12 4.85
C LYS A 220 -19.44 -1.26 4.42
N ASN A 221 -20.75 -1.42 4.19
CA ASN A 221 -21.37 -2.69 3.81
C ASN A 221 -21.04 -3.86 4.78
N ASP A 222 -21.10 -3.59 6.09
CA ASP A 222 -20.74 -4.48 7.21
C ASP A 222 -19.27 -4.93 7.23
N ILE A 223 -18.41 -4.27 6.44
CA ILE A 223 -16.97 -4.51 6.44
C ILE A 223 -16.30 -3.38 7.21
N LYS A 224 -15.49 -3.71 8.22
CA LYS A 224 -14.62 -2.74 8.89
C LYS A 224 -13.31 -2.63 8.13
N ILE A 225 -13.00 -1.42 7.69
CA ILE A 225 -11.85 -1.14 6.83
C ILE A 225 -10.92 -0.17 7.57
N PRO A 226 -9.62 -0.46 7.67
CA PRO A 226 -8.66 0.50 8.19
C PRO A 226 -8.70 1.81 7.42
N SER A 227 -8.73 2.96 8.10
CA SER A 227 -8.99 4.25 7.45
C SER A 227 -7.91 5.30 7.64
N LYS A 228 -7.05 5.22 8.67
CA LYS A 228 -5.94 6.16 8.89
C LYS A 228 -4.61 5.42 8.88
N MET A 229 -3.64 5.98 8.17
CA MET A 229 -2.33 5.35 8.00
C MET A 229 -1.20 6.36 8.17
N ARG A 230 -0.13 5.88 8.81
CA ARG A 230 1.12 6.63 8.98
C ARG A 230 2.30 5.77 8.55
N ALA A 231 3.26 6.36 7.86
CA ALA A 231 4.52 5.70 7.51
C ALA A 231 5.69 6.41 8.19
N ILE A 232 6.53 5.63 8.85
CA ILE A 232 7.56 6.10 9.78
C ILE A 232 8.86 5.37 9.48
N TRP A 233 9.94 6.13 9.31
CA TRP A 233 11.30 5.59 9.40
C TRP A 233 11.75 5.63 10.85
N ASN A 234 12.19 4.49 11.39
CA ASN A 234 12.71 4.41 12.76
C ASN A 234 14.25 4.53 12.69
N LEU A 235 14.73 5.77 12.75
CA LEU A 235 16.16 6.08 12.61
C LEU A 235 16.85 6.11 13.98
N PRO A 236 18.19 5.93 14.05
CA PRO A 236 18.94 6.05 15.29
C PRO A 236 18.75 7.41 16.00
N GLU A 237 18.57 8.48 15.23
CA GLU A 237 18.37 9.85 15.71
C GLU A 237 16.93 10.13 16.15
N GLY A 238 15.99 9.24 15.82
CA GLY A 238 14.58 9.34 16.17
C GLY A 238 13.63 8.99 15.02
N ASP A 239 12.35 8.89 15.36
CA ASP A 239 11.31 8.56 14.41
C ASP A 239 11.05 9.69 13.42
N TYR A 240 11.05 9.35 12.13
CA TYR A 240 10.70 10.22 11.03
C TYR A 240 9.40 9.77 10.37
N GLU A 241 8.28 10.27 10.91
CA GLU A 241 6.97 10.17 10.25
C GLU A 241 6.96 11.07 9.01
N TYR A 242 6.70 10.48 7.85
CA TYR A 242 6.74 11.20 6.56
C TYR A 242 5.45 11.13 5.77
N PHE A 243 4.54 10.24 6.13
CA PHE A 243 3.20 10.11 5.56
C PHE A 243 2.20 9.99 6.69
N ASN A 244 1.12 10.78 6.65
CA ASN A 244 0.00 10.68 7.58
C ASN A 244 -1.28 11.09 6.83
N GLY A 245 -2.14 10.11 6.58
CA GLY A 245 -3.34 10.30 5.78
C GLY A 245 -4.52 9.50 6.29
N SER A 246 -5.71 9.92 5.88
CA SER A 246 -6.94 9.15 6.03
C SER A 246 -7.59 8.90 4.67
N ILE A 247 -8.07 7.67 4.47
CA ILE A 247 -8.82 7.27 3.28
C ILE A 247 -10.12 8.06 3.25
N THR A 248 -10.37 8.78 2.16
CA THR A 248 -11.63 9.49 1.94
C THR A 248 -12.65 8.63 1.19
N ASP A 249 -12.19 7.72 0.34
CA ASP A 249 -13.04 6.68 -0.26
C ASP A 249 -12.23 5.42 -0.59
N ILE A 250 -12.89 4.28 -0.46
CA ILE A 250 -12.38 2.97 -0.86
C ILE A 250 -13.45 2.22 -1.66
N MET A 251 -13.02 1.62 -2.76
CA MET A 251 -13.86 0.82 -3.63
C MET A 251 -13.17 -0.49 -3.95
N TYR A 252 -13.72 -1.59 -3.43
CA TYR A 252 -13.34 -2.94 -3.85
C TYR A 252 -13.99 -3.30 -5.18
N ASN A 253 -13.33 -4.17 -5.96
CA ASN A 253 -13.82 -4.64 -7.25
C ASN A 253 -14.18 -3.47 -8.18
N ASN A 254 -13.30 -2.47 -8.28
CA ASN A 254 -13.53 -1.36 -9.18
C ASN A 254 -13.59 -1.87 -10.62
N LYS A 255 -14.77 -1.76 -11.25
CA LYS A 255 -15.03 -2.14 -12.65
C LYS A 255 -15.09 -0.94 -13.58
N LEU A 256 -14.90 0.28 -13.06
CA LEU A 256 -15.00 1.49 -13.85
C LEU A 256 -13.83 1.54 -14.84
N LYS A 257 -14.13 1.34 -16.13
CA LYS A 257 -13.22 1.74 -17.20
C LYS A 257 -12.88 3.20 -16.97
N ILE A 258 -11.59 3.50 -16.84
CA ILE A 258 -11.10 4.86 -16.71
C ILE A 258 -11.36 5.54 -18.04
N LYS A 259 -12.52 6.19 -18.18
CA LYS A 259 -12.80 7.06 -19.31
C LYS A 259 -11.67 8.09 -19.33
N HIS A 260 -11.05 8.31 -20.49
CA HIS A 260 -10.10 9.40 -20.69
C HIS A 260 -10.77 10.74 -20.32
N GLN A 261 -10.72 11.11 -19.05
CA GLN A 261 -11.11 12.43 -18.61
C GLN A 261 -9.93 13.34 -18.94
N ASN A 262 -9.96 13.86 -20.17
CA ASN A 262 -9.37 15.16 -20.46
C ASN A 262 -10.17 16.19 -19.65
N ARG A 263 -9.79 16.41 -18.40
CA ARG A 263 -10.13 17.65 -17.71
C ARG A 263 -8.82 18.36 -17.39
N VAL A 264 -8.60 19.34 -18.26
CA VAL A 264 -7.73 20.53 -18.25
C VAL A 264 -7.00 20.77 -16.94
#